data_AF-A0A2N8RAT6-F1
#
_entry.id   AF-A0A2N8RAT6-F1
#
_cell.length_a   1.000
_cell.length_b   1.000
_cell.length_c   1.000
_cell.angle_alpha   90.00
_cell.angle_beta   90.00
_cell.angle_gamma   90.00
#
_symmetry.space_group_name_H-M   'P 1'
#
loop_
_entity.id
_entity.type
_entity.pdbx_description
1 polymer ?
#
loop_
_entity_poly.entity_id
_entity_poly.type
_entity_poly.pdbx_seq_one_letter_code
_entity_poly.pdbx_strand_id
1 'polypeptide(L)'
;MTYSHSVGGTTWRFDDLREVMAKASPARSGDQLAGVAAGSDAERVAAQMCLAAVPLKRFLEEALIPYESDEVTRLIIDSHDAAAFAPVSHLTVGDFRNWLLGEEADESSLKALAHGLTPEMVAAVSKIMRVQDLILVAQKVRVVTRFRNSIGLAGRMSTRLQPNHPTDDGAGIAASILDGLLYGNGDAVIGINPATDSTAGICELLKMLDAVISRYDIPTQACILTHVTTSIEAINRGAPLDLVFQSIAGTEAANASFGISLATLQEGYEAGLSQKRGTLGDNLMYFETGQGSALSANAHHGVDQQTCEARAYAVARRYKPLLVNTVVGFIGPEYLYNGKQIIRAGLEDHFCGKLLGVPMGCDICYTNHAEADQDDMDMLLTLLGTAGINFIMGIPGSDDVMLNYQTTSFHDALYVRQVLGLRPAPEFEEWLAKMQILRQDGNRLQLGRELPEAFRRALEKMA
;
A
#
# COMPACT_ATOMS: atom_id res chain seq x y z
N MET A 1 -32.50 -11.50 1.26
CA MET A 1 -32.67 -10.04 1.26
C MET A 1 -32.89 -9.60 -0.18
N THR A 2 -33.76 -8.63 -0.45
CA THR A 2 -33.90 -8.06 -1.81
C THR A 2 -33.13 -6.75 -1.83
N TYR A 3 -32.20 -6.60 -2.77
CA TYR A 3 -31.42 -5.37 -2.91
C TYR A 3 -32.20 -4.38 -3.78
N SER A 4 -32.82 -3.38 -3.14
CA SER A 4 -33.59 -2.37 -3.86
C SER A 4 -33.68 -1.06 -3.07
N HIS A 5 -33.80 0.05 -3.79
CA HIS A 5 -34.02 1.36 -3.20
C HIS A 5 -35.04 2.16 -4.03
N SER A 6 -36.03 2.75 -3.36
CA SER A 6 -37.07 3.56 -4.00
C SER A 6 -36.86 5.05 -3.68
N VAL A 7 -36.69 5.86 -4.73
CA VAL A 7 -36.50 7.31 -4.62
C VAL A 7 -37.16 8.01 -5.80
N GLY A 8 -37.88 9.11 -5.53
CA GLY A 8 -38.50 9.93 -6.58
C GLY A 8 -39.52 9.20 -7.47
N GLY A 9 -40.20 8.17 -6.97
CA GLY A 9 -41.15 7.35 -7.73
C GLY A 9 -40.51 6.23 -8.57
N THR A 10 -39.18 6.16 -8.64
CA THR A 10 -38.44 5.07 -9.30
C THR A 10 -37.97 4.06 -8.26
N THR A 11 -38.09 2.77 -8.57
CA THR A 11 -37.51 1.69 -7.75
C THR A 11 -36.36 1.06 -8.49
N TRP A 12 -35.15 1.23 -7.95
CA TRP A 12 -33.94 0.60 -8.42
C TRP A 12 -33.82 -0.78 -7.77
N ARG A 13 -33.50 -1.79 -8.58
CA ARG A 13 -33.31 -3.18 -8.13
C ARG A 13 -31.93 -3.63 -8.56
N PHE A 14 -31.29 -4.41 -7.70
CA PHE A 14 -30.00 -5.03 -7.92
C PHE A 14 -30.16 -6.52 -7.62
N ASP A 15 -29.54 -7.36 -8.43
CA ASP A 15 -29.73 -8.81 -8.44
C ASP A 15 -29.04 -9.48 -7.26
N ASP A 16 -27.84 -9.02 -6.90
CA ASP A 16 -27.02 -9.58 -5.83
C ASP A 16 -26.16 -8.52 -5.09
N LEU A 17 -25.48 -8.93 -4.02
CA LEU A 17 -24.64 -8.03 -3.22
C LEU A 17 -23.46 -7.48 -4.04
N ARG A 18 -22.92 -8.28 -4.96
CA ARG A 18 -21.80 -7.91 -5.83
C ARG A 18 -22.18 -6.77 -6.76
N GLU A 19 -23.37 -6.80 -7.35
CA GLU A 19 -23.88 -5.71 -8.19
C GLU A 19 -24.07 -4.41 -7.39
N VAL A 20 -24.66 -4.49 -6.18
CA VAL A 20 -24.81 -3.31 -5.31
C VAL A 20 -23.44 -2.71 -4.97
N MET A 21 -22.47 -3.55 -4.61
CA MET A 21 -21.10 -3.14 -4.30
C MET A 21 -20.42 -2.44 -5.49
N ALA A 22 -20.54 -3.02 -6.68
CA ALA A 22 -19.93 -2.45 -7.88
C ALA A 22 -20.58 -1.13 -8.31
N LYS A 23 -21.92 -1.08 -8.34
CA LYS A 23 -22.66 0.12 -8.74
C LYS A 23 -22.58 1.25 -7.70
N ALA A 24 -22.29 0.94 -6.43
CA ALA A 24 -22.07 1.95 -5.40
C ALA A 24 -20.69 2.64 -5.50
N SER A 25 -19.73 2.05 -6.23
CA SER A 25 -18.40 2.64 -6.43
C SER A 25 -18.47 4.02 -7.10
N PRO A 26 -17.61 4.97 -6.69
CA PRO A 26 -17.32 6.15 -7.50
C PRO A 26 -16.94 5.76 -8.93
N ALA A 27 -17.21 6.62 -9.91
CA ALA A 27 -16.92 6.31 -11.30
C ALA A 27 -15.43 6.05 -11.53
N ARG A 28 -15.12 4.90 -12.13
CA ARG A 28 -13.77 4.44 -12.51
C ARG A 28 -13.82 3.84 -13.91
N SER A 29 -12.81 4.10 -14.73
CA SER A 29 -12.72 3.52 -16.07
C SER A 29 -12.63 2.00 -16.05
N GLY A 30 -11.91 1.41 -15.09
CA GLY A 30 -11.80 -0.06 -15.02
C GLY A 30 -13.13 -0.74 -14.67
N ASP A 31 -13.94 -0.16 -13.80
CA ASP A 31 -15.28 -0.72 -13.48
C ASP A 31 -16.23 -0.56 -14.68
N GLN A 32 -16.06 0.49 -15.50
CA GLN A 32 -16.79 0.66 -16.76
C GLN A 32 -16.35 -0.37 -17.80
N LEU A 33 -15.05 -0.59 -17.94
CA LEU A 33 -14.46 -1.58 -18.84
C LEU A 33 -14.90 -3.00 -18.48
N ALA A 34 -14.97 -3.31 -17.18
CA ALA A 34 -15.49 -4.57 -16.66
C ALA A 34 -17.00 -4.74 -16.82
N GLY A 35 -17.73 -3.67 -17.19
CA GLY A 35 -19.19 -3.69 -17.35
C GLY A 35 -19.96 -3.75 -16.04
N VAL A 36 -19.34 -3.41 -14.90
CA VAL A 36 -19.95 -3.51 -13.56
C VAL A 36 -20.31 -2.16 -12.94
N ALA A 37 -19.84 -1.06 -13.53
CA ALA A 37 -20.16 0.29 -13.06
C ALA A 37 -21.66 0.63 -13.21
N ALA A 38 -22.14 1.55 -12.37
CA ALA A 38 -23.46 2.15 -12.54
C ALA A 38 -23.57 2.90 -13.88
N GLY A 39 -24.69 2.73 -14.58
CA GLY A 39 -24.98 3.36 -15.86
C GLY A 39 -25.38 4.84 -15.75
N SER A 40 -25.64 5.34 -14.54
CA SER A 40 -25.90 6.76 -14.27
C SER A 40 -25.56 7.14 -12.84
N ASP A 41 -25.40 8.44 -12.57
CA ASP A 41 -25.22 8.94 -11.20
C ASP A 41 -26.45 8.68 -10.32
N ALA A 42 -27.66 8.70 -10.89
CA ALA A 42 -28.89 8.36 -10.16
C ALA A 42 -28.88 6.90 -9.69
N GLU A 43 -28.47 5.98 -10.56
CA GLU A 43 -28.30 4.56 -10.21
C GLU A 43 -27.21 4.37 -9.16
N ARG A 44 -26.07 5.07 -9.29
CA ARG A 44 -24.97 5.03 -8.32
C ARG A 44 -25.43 5.46 -6.93
N VAL A 45 -26.15 6.59 -6.84
CA VAL A 45 -26.70 7.07 -5.56
C VAL A 45 -27.73 6.07 -5.01
N ALA A 46 -28.58 5.49 -5.86
CA ALA A 46 -29.52 4.46 -5.41
C ALA A 46 -28.80 3.20 -4.89
N ALA A 47 -27.71 2.78 -5.53
CA ALA A 47 -26.86 1.68 -5.09
C ALA A 47 -26.18 2.00 -3.75
N GLN A 48 -25.65 3.21 -3.57
CA GLN A 48 -25.08 3.67 -2.30
C GLN A 48 -26.11 3.69 -1.16
N MET A 49 -27.34 4.15 -1.44
CA MET A 49 -28.43 4.13 -0.46
C MET A 49 -28.88 2.70 -0.13
N CYS A 50 -28.92 1.80 -1.12
CA CYS A 50 -29.16 0.38 -0.90
C CYS A 50 -28.05 -0.25 -0.05
N LEU A 51 -26.78 0.01 -0.41
CA LEU A 51 -25.60 -0.50 0.28
C LEU A 51 -25.55 -0.03 1.73
N ALA A 52 -25.86 1.24 2.00
CA ALA A 52 -25.91 1.79 3.35
C ALA A 52 -26.89 1.05 4.26
N ALA A 53 -27.95 0.45 3.73
CA ALA A 53 -28.93 -0.32 4.50
C ALA A 53 -28.56 -1.81 4.68
N VAL A 54 -27.48 -2.29 4.05
CA VAL A 54 -27.03 -3.69 4.18
C VAL A 54 -26.44 -3.93 5.57
N PRO A 55 -26.91 -4.94 6.33
CA PRO A 55 -26.29 -5.34 7.59
C PRO A 55 -24.86 -5.83 7.38
N LEU A 56 -23.91 -5.45 8.25
CA LEU A 56 -22.52 -5.93 8.12
C LEU A 56 -22.43 -7.47 8.12
N LYS A 57 -23.25 -8.15 8.91
CA LYS A 57 -23.32 -9.62 8.93
C LYS A 57 -23.60 -10.26 7.57
N ARG A 58 -24.22 -9.53 6.63
CA ARG A 58 -24.51 -10.06 5.29
C ARG A 58 -23.24 -10.50 4.55
N PHE A 59 -22.13 -9.80 4.75
CA PHE A 59 -20.83 -10.12 4.13
C PHE A 59 -20.21 -11.43 4.64
N LEU A 60 -20.74 -12.02 5.73
CA LEU A 60 -20.36 -13.35 6.23
C LEU A 60 -21.28 -14.46 5.70
N GLU A 61 -22.45 -14.10 5.17
CA GLU A 61 -23.48 -15.03 4.68
C GLU A 61 -23.50 -15.17 3.16
N GLU A 62 -23.05 -14.12 2.45
CA GLU A 62 -23.03 -14.05 0.98
C GLU A 62 -21.64 -13.61 0.52
N ALA A 63 -20.81 -14.59 0.15
CA ALA A 63 -19.50 -14.32 -0.43
C ALA A 63 -19.63 -13.83 -1.87
N LEU A 64 -18.88 -12.76 -2.23
CA LEU A 64 -18.89 -12.20 -3.59
C LEU A 64 -18.18 -13.10 -4.61
N ILE A 65 -17.23 -13.90 -4.13
CA ILE A 65 -16.55 -14.97 -4.86
C ILE A 65 -16.72 -16.24 -4.03
N PRO A 66 -17.22 -17.36 -4.59
CA PRO A 66 -17.55 -18.55 -3.81
C PRO A 66 -16.37 -19.11 -3.02
N TYR A 67 -16.63 -19.51 -1.78
CA TYR A 67 -15.64 -20.04 -0.83
C TYR A 67 -14.91 -21.27 -1.40
N GLU A 68 -15.63 -22.14 -2.09
CA GLU A 68 -15.11 -23.38 -2.66
C GLU A 68 -14.16 -23.13 -3.84
N SER A 69 -14.24 -21.96 -4.49
CA SER A 69 -13.48 -21.64 -5.70
C SER A 69 -12.31 -20.68 -5.51
N ASP A 70 -12.12 -20.13 -4.30
CA ASP A 70 -11.17 -19.03 -4.09
C ASP A 70 -10.50 -19.07 -2.70
N GLU A 71 -9.19 -19.29 -2.66
CA GLU A 71 -8.40 -19.38 -1.43
C GLU A 71 -8.35 -18.07 -0.65
N VAL A 72 -8.50 -16.93 -1.33
CA VAL A 72 -8.56 -15.62 -0.68
C VAL A 72 -9.88 -15.47 0.08
N THR A 73 -11.00 -15.92 -0.47
CA THR A 73 -12.29 -15.98 0.24
C THR A 73 -12.19 -16.93 1.42
N ARG A 74 -11.58 -18.12 1.26
CA ARG A 74 -11.36 -19.05 2.39
C ARG A 74 -10.57 -18.37 3.51
N LEU A 75 -9.44 -17.74 3.16
CA LEU A 75 -8.64 -16.97 4.11
C LEU A 75 -9.45 -15.89 4.82
N ILE A 76 -10.27 -15.12 4.11
CA ILE A 76 -11.10 -14.04 4.68
C ILE A 76 -12.10 -14.59 5.69
N ILE A 77 -12.85 -15.62 5.32
CA ILE A 77 -13.91 -16.20 6.15
C ILE A 77 -13.31 -16.93 7.35
N ASP A 78 -12.28 -17.76 7.14
CA ASP A 78 -11.67 -18.59 8.19
C ASP A 78 -10.87 -17.77 9.20
N SER A 79 -10.38 -16.59 8.81
CA SER A 79 -9.62 -15.69 9.70
C SER A 79 -10.48 -14.62 10.39
N HIS A 80 -11.79 -14.59 10.15
CA HIS A 80 -12.67 -13.59 10.75
C HIS A 80 -12.85 -13.84 12.26
N ASP A 81 -12.54 -12.82 13.08
CA ASP A 81 -12.71 -12.86 14.53
C ASP A 81 -14.09 -12.34 14.95
N ALA A 82 -14.98 -13.26 15.32
CA ALA A 82 -16.35 -12.92 15.75
C ALA A 82 -16.40 -12.10 17.06
N ALA A 83 -15.42 -12.26 17.96
CA ALA A 83 -15.36 -11.49 19.20
C ALA A 83 -14.92 -10.05 18.93
N ALA A 84 -13.91 -9.87 18.07
CA ALA A 84 -13.50 -8.54 17.59
C ALA A 84 -14.61 -7.82 16.82
N PHE A 85 -15.42 -8.55 16.05
CA PHE A 85 -16.54 -8.00 15.28
C PHE A 85 -17.76 -7.62 16.14
N ALA A 86 -17.93 -8.27 17.29
CA ALA A 86 -19.14 -8.15 18.12
C ALA A 86 -19.63 -6.71 18.37
N PRO A 87 -18.75 -5.72 18.67
CA PRO A 87 -19.17 -4.34 18.95
C PRO A 87 -19.95 -3.69 17.80
N VAL A 88 -19.57 -3.96 16.55
CA VAL A 88 -20.20 -3.37 15.36
C VAL A 88 -21.13 -4.34 14.62
N SER A 89 -21.21 -5.59 15.07
CA SER A 89 -21.91 -6.67 14.34
C SER A 89 -23.40 -6.44 14.10
N HIS A 90 -24.03 -5.54 14.86
CA HIS A 90 -25.44 -5.20 14.76
C HIS A 90 -25.72 -4.06 13.77
N LEU A 91 -24.67 -3.39 13.27
CA LEU A 91 -24.76 -2.21 12.43
C LEU A 91 -25.03 -2.57 10.96
N THR A 92 -25.65 -1.62 10.25
CA THR A 92 -25.62 -1.57 8.79
C THR A 92 -24.32 -0.92 8.30
N VAL A 93 -24.03 -0.98 6.99
CA VAL A 93 -22.87 -0.26 6.40
C VAL A 93 -22.97 1.25 6.68
N GLY A 94 -24.17 1.82 6.61
CA GLY A 94 -24.41 3.24 6.90
C GLY A 94 -24.20 3.58 8.37
N ASP A 95 -24.68 2.74 9.29
CA ASP A 95 -24.45 2.94 10.72
C ASP A 95 -22.99 2.70 11.10
N PHE A 96 -22.31 1.78 10.43
CA PHE A 96 -20.87 1.56 10.58
C PHE A 96 -20.05 2.77 10.14
N ARG A 97 -20.41 3.41 9.01
CA ARG A 97 -19.83 4.71 8.62
C ARG A 97 -19.98 5.74 9.74
N ASN A 98 -21.17 5.85 10.33
CA ASN A 98 -21.41 6.80 11.41
C ASN A 98 -20.59 6.48 12.66
N TRP A 99 -20.49 5.19 13.02
CA TRP A 99 -19.67 4.72 14.13
C TRP A 99 -18.19 5.06 13.94
N LEU A 100 -17.63 4.79 12.75
CA LEU A 100 -16.24 5.12 12.39
C LEU A 100 -15.94 6.63 12.49
N LEU A 101 -16.91 7.47 12.15
CA LEU A 101 -16.78 8.93 12.25
C LEU A 101 -16.95 9.44 13.69
N GLY A 102 -17.64 8.69 14.54
CA GLY A 102 -17.90 9.02 15.93
C GLY A 102 -16.69 8.94 16.86
N GLU A 103 -16.91 9.26 18.13
CA GLU A 103 -15.89 9.28 19.18
C GLU A 103 -15.52 7.87 19.68
N GLU A 104 -16.44 6.90 19.57
CA GLU A 104 -16.18 5.50 19.98
C GLU A 104 -15.15 4.81 19.10
N ALA A 105 -14.97 5.28 17.87
CA ALA A 105 -13.94 4.81 16.94
C ALA A 105 -12.62 5.54 17.21
N ASP A 106 -11.94 5.17 18.29
CA ASP A 106 -10.59 5.64 18.65
C ASP A 106 -9.51 4.63 18.21
N GLU A 107 -8.23 4.99 18.40
CA GLU A 107 -7.11 4.14 18.02
C GLU A 107 -7.18 2.73 18.64
N SER A 108 -7.63 2.62 19.89
CA SER A 108 -7.70 1.36 20.62
C SER A 108 -8.84 0.48 20.11
N SER A 109 -10.04 1.06 19.95
CA SER A 109 -11.20 0.32 19.49
C SER A 109 -11.05 -0.12 18.03
N LEU A 110 -10.48 0.73 17.16
CA LEU A 110 -10.21 0.40 15.77
C LEU A 110 -9.16 -0.71 15.64
N LYS A 111 -8.11 -0.67 16.46
CA LYS A 111 -7.12 -1.75 16.51
C LYS A 111 -7.72 -3.09 16.95
N ALA A 112 -8.58 -3.07 17.97
CA ALA A 112 -9.27 -4.27 18.45
C ALA A 112 -10.26 -4.81 17.40
N LEU A 113 -10.88 -3.93 16.63
CA LEU A 113 -11.88 -4.27 15.62
C LEU A 113 -11.30 -4.88 14.34
N ALA A 114 -10.06 -4.56 13.96
CA ALA A 114 -9.48 -4.87 12.64
C ALA A 114 -9.63 -6.35 12.20
N HIS A 115 -9.46 -7.31 13.12
CA HIS A 115 -9.60 -8.75 12.81
C HIS A 115 -11.05 -9.23 12.69
N GLY A 116 -12.01 -8.45 13.19
CA GLY A 116 -13.44 -8.68 13.03
C GLY A 116 -14.03 -8.10 11.74
N LEU A 117 -13.22 -7.42 10.91
CA LEU A 117 -13.68 -6.86 9.65
C LEU A 117 -13.24 -7.73 8.48
N THR A 118 -14.18 -8.00 7.56
CA THR A 118 -13.85 -8.54 6.25
C THR A 118 -13.52 -7.41 5.28
N PRO A 119 -12.70 -7.68 4.24
CA PRO A 119 -12.45 -6.72 3.17
C PRO A 119 -13.72 -6.15 2.53
N GLU A 120 -14.74 -6.97 2.33
CA GLU A 120 -15.99 -6.55 1.71
C GLU A 120 -16.75 -5.56 2.58
N MET A 121 -16.76 -5.70 3.91
CA MET A 121 -17.33 -4.71 4.83
C MET A 121 -16.62 -3.36 4.72
N VAL A 122 -15.29 -3.40 4.63
CA VAL A 122 -14.43 -2.21 4.57
C VAL A 122 -14.53 -1.51 3.21
N ALA A 123 -14.58 -2.27 2.12
CA ALA A 123 -14.85 -1.74 0.79
C ALA A 123 -16.28 -1.17 0.70
N ALA A 124 -17.27 -1.80 1.35
CA ALA A 124 -18.64 -1.32 1.34
C ALA A 124 -18.76 0.07 1.97
N VAL A 125 -18.11 0.27 3.12
CA VAL A 125 -18.18 1.55 3.83
C VAL A 125 -17.38 2.65 3.11
N SER A 126 -16.26 2.33 2.46
CA SER A 126 -15.47 3.32 1.70
C SER A 126 -16.26 3.92 0.53
N LYS A 127 -17.09 3.11 -0.14
CA LYS A 127 -17.95 3.52 -1.28
C LYS A 127 -18.99 4.57 -0.92
N ILE A 128 -19.40 4.65 0.36
CA ILE A 128 -20.38 5.64 0.85
C ILE A 128 -19.73 6.78 1.65
N MET A 129 -18.40 6.84 1.69
CA MET A 129 -17.63 7.88 2.37
C MET A 129 -17.15 8.95 1.39
N ARG A 130 -17.21 10.22 1.80
CA ARG A 130 -16.55 11.31 1.06
C ARG A 130 -15.03 11.28 1.33
N VAL A 131 -14.26 12.04 0.55
CA VAL A 131 -12.80 12.17 0.74
C VAL A 131 -12.42 12.52 2.18
N GLN A 132 -13.09 13.52 2.78
CA GLN A 132 -12.82 13.91 4.17
C GLN A 132 -13.11 12.79 5.17
N ASP A 133 -14.11 11.93 4.90
CA ASP A 133 -14.47 10.83 5.79
C ASP A 133 -13.37 9.76 5.76
N LEU A 134 -12.88 9.42 4.56
CA LEU A 134 -11.76 8.48 4.36
C LEU A 134 -10.50 8.95 5.10
N ILE A 135 -10.16 10.24 4.94
CA ILE A 135 -8.98 10.85 5.59
C ILE A 135 -9.14 10.82 7.11
N LEU A 136 -10.28 11.31 7.62
CA LEU A 136 -10.50 11.44 9.06
C LEU A 136 -10.46 10.08 9.75
N VAL A 137 -11.10 9.05 9.19
CA VAL A 137 -11.08 7.71 9.79
C VAL A 137 -9.70 7.08 9.69
N ALA A 138 -9.05 7.14 8.53
CA ALA A 138 -7.71 6.57 8.35
C ALA A 138 -6.68 7.19 9.32
N GLN A 139 -6.80 8.49 9.60
CA GLN A 139 -5.95 9.21 10.56
C GLN A 139 -6.04 8.64 11.99
N LYS A 140 -7.21 8.14 12.40
CA LYS A 140 -7.43 7.51 13.73
C LYS A 140 -6.78 6.14 13.83
N VAL A 141 -6.50 5.48 12.70
CA VAL A 141 -6.00 4.10 12.67
C VAL A 141 -4.47 4.06 12.68
N ARG A 142 -3.91 3.45 13.73
CA ARG A 142 -2.46 3.32 13.91
C ARG A 142 -1.98 1.89 13.68
N VAL A 143 -1.24 1.68 12.59
CA VAL A 143 -0.59 0.41 12.27
C VAL A 143 0.93 0.60 12.30
N VAL A 144 1.57 0.03 13.32
CA VAL A 144 3.02 0.14 13.56
C VAL A 144 3.68 -1.21 13.34
N THR A 145 4.70 -1.24 12.49
CA THR A 145 5.48 -2.44 12.15
C THR A 145 6.96 -2.19 12.43
N ARG A 146 7.73 -3.27 12.69
CA ARG A 146 9.14 -3.18 13.07
C ARG A 146 9.99 -4.25 12.39
N PHE A 147 11.12 -3.81 11.84
CA PHE A 147 12.21 -4.67 11.39
C PHE A 147 13.56 -4.16 11.92
N ARG A 148 14.15 -3.16 11.26
CA ARG A 148 15.27 -2.34 11.79
C ARG A 148 14.85 -0.93 12.18
N ASN A 149 13.68 -0.51 11.71
CA ASN A 149 13.03 0.75 12.05
C ASN A 149 11.62 0.51 12.57
N SER A 150 11.08 1.50 13.29
CA SER A 150 9.67 1.57 13.67
C SER A 150 8.87 2.44 12.68
N ILE A 151 8.07 1.80 11.83
CA ILE A 151 7.29 2.47 10.76
C ILE A 151 5.84 2.64 11.19
N GLY A 152 5.21 3.76 10.81
CA GLY A 152 3.78 4.01 11.01
C GLY A 152 3.42 4.70 12.32
N LEU A 153 4.39 5.17 13.11
CA LEU A 153 4.15 5.96 14.32
C LEU A 153 3.46 7.31 14.02
N ALA A 154 2.73 7.85 14.99
CA ALA A 154 2.08 9.16 14.85
C ALA A 154 3.11 10.28 14.64
N GLY A 155 2.77 11.27 13.79
CA GLY A 155 3.66 12.38 13.44
C GLY A 155 4.87 11.97 12.61
N ARG A 156 4.86 10.78 12.00
CA ARG A 156 5.96 10.25 11.19
C ARG A 156 5.47 9.73 9.85
N MET A 157 6.32 9.85 8.85
CA MET A 157 6.12 9.32 7.51
C MET A 157 7.46 8.89 6.94
N SER A 158 7.53 7.62 6.55
CA SER A 158 8.73 7.01 5.99
C SER A 158 8.75 7.10 4.46
N THR A 159 9.89 6.79 3.86
CA THR A 159 9.98 6.67 2.40
C THR A 159 10.75 5.43 1.96
N ARG A 160 10.29 4.84 0.86
CA ARG A 160 11.07 3.90 0.07
C ARG A 160 12.04 4.71 -0.80
N LEU A 161 13.34 4.46 -0.69
CA LEU A 161 14.32 4.92 -1.66
C LEU A 161 14.36 3.87 -2.77
N GLN A 162 14.00 4.25 -4.00
CA GLN A 162 13.95 3.36 -5.15
C GLN A 162 15.03 3.73 -6.19
N PRO A 163 16.23 3.15 -6.11
CA PRO A 163 17.35 3.49 -6.98
C PRO A 163 17.38 2.57 -8.21
N ASN A 164 16.29 2.53 -8.98
CA ASN A 164 16.23 1.71 -10.19
C ASN A 164 17.22 2.22 -11.24
N HIS A 165 17.80 1.31 -12.02
CA HIS A 165 18.68 1.66 -13.13
C HIS A 165 18.34 0.80 -14.36
N PRO A 166 18.25 1.36 -15.58
CA PRO A 166 17.81 0.63 -16.79
C PRO A 166 18.59 -0.65 -17.16
N THR A 167 19.74 -0.86 -16.53
CA THR A 167 20.65 -1.99 -16.77
C THR A 167 21.20 -2.59 -15.48
N ASP A 168 20.62 -2.27 -14.32
CA ASP A 168 21.13 -2.67 -13.01
C ASP A 168 22.61 -2.30 -12.76
N ASP A 169 23.07 -1.15 -13.27
CA ASP A 169 24.46 -0.72 -13.08
C ASP A 169 24.73 -0.32 -11.63
N GLY A 170 25.67 -1.01 -10.98
CA GLY A 170 25.95 -0.81 -9.56
C GLY A 170 26.42 0.60 -9.21
N ALA A 171 27.12 1.30 -10.11
CA ALA A 171 27.56 2.66 -9.84
C ALA A 171 26.40 3.66 -9.94
N GLY A 172 25.53 3.51 -10.94
CA GLY A 172 24.30 4.29 -11.08
C GLY A 172 23.35 4.10 -9.89
N ILE A 173 23.16 2.84 -9.46
CA ILE A 173 22.35 2.52 -8.27
C ILE A 173 22.97 3.14 -7.02
N ALA A 174 24.28 2.98 -6.80
CA ALA A 174 24.95 3.55 -5.63
C ALA A 174 24.88 5.08 -5.59
N ALA A 175 24.96 5.75 -6.75
CA ALA A 175 24.79 7.19 -6.86
C ALA A 175 23.38 7.62 -6.46
N SER A 176 22.35 6.92 -6.94
CA SER A 176 20.95 7.19 -6.58
C SER A 176 20.65 6.92 -5.10
N ILE A 177 21.26 5.87 -4.50
CA ILE A 177 21.19 5.62 -3.05
C ILE A 177 21.79 6.80 -2.28
N LEU A 178 23.00 7.24 -2.66
CA LEU A 178 23.65 8.36 -1.99
C LEU A 178 22.79 9.63 -2.10
N ASP A 179 22.27 9.95 -3.29
CA ASP A 179 21.41 11.12 -3.51
C ASP A 179 20.17 11.06 -2.61
N GLY A 180 19.40 9.95 -2.65
CA GLY A 180 18.21 9.80 -1.83
C GLY A 180 18.48 9.90 -0.32
N LEU A 181 19.57 9.29 0.16
CA LEU A 181 19.99 9.39 1.56
C LEU A 181 20.28 10.85 1.96
N LEU A 182 20.89 11.65 1.08
CA LEU A 182 21.18 13.07 1.34
C LEU A 182 19.92 13.93 1.47
N TYR A 183 18.79 13.48 0.93
CA TYR A 183 17.47 14.06 1.13
C TYR A 183 16.66 13.39 2.26
N GLY A 184 17.29 12.49 3.03
CA GLY A 184 16.64 11.79 4.14
C GLY A 184 15.62 10.75 3.71
N ASN A 185 15.80 10.12 2.55
CA ASN A 185 14.94 9.05 2.05
C ASN A 185 15.50 7.66 2.36
N GLY A 186 14.61 6.67 2.49
CA GLY A 186 14.98 5.26 2.61
C GLY A 186 14.79 4.66 4.00
N ASP A 187 14.07 5.31 4.90
CA ASP A 187 13.77 4.77 6.23
C ASP A 187 12.69 3.69 6.23
N ALA A 188 11.88 3.58 5.16
CA ALA A 188 10.97 2.46 4.95
C ALA A 188 11.70 1.24 4.38
N VAL A 189 12.51 1.45 3.34
CA VAL A 189 13.32 0.42 2.65
C VAL A 189 14.19 1.11 1.60
N ILE A 190 15.37 0.54 1.31
CA ILE A 190 16.09 0.79 0.06
C ILE A 190 15.73 -0.36 -0.90
N GLY A 191 14.85 -0.09 -1.86
CA GLY A 191 14.15 -1.11 -2.65
C GLY A 191 14.37 -0.96 -4.15
N ILE A 192 15.01 -1.95 -4.78
CA ILE A 192 15.30 -1.96 -6.23
C ILE A 192 14.33 -2.86 -6.96
N ASN A 193 13.64 -2.34 -7.97
CA ASN A 193 13.06 -3.17 -9.02
C ASN A 193 14.20 -3.52 -9.99
N PRO A 194 14.58 -4.80 -10.11
CA PRO A 194 15.69 -5.17 -10.98
C PRO A 194 15.25 -5.11 -12.46
N ALA A 195 16.12 -4.61 -13.34
CA ALA A 195 15.93 -4.68 -14.79
C ALA A 195 16.04 -6.12 -15.33
N THR A 196 16.67 -7.02 -14.57
CA THR A 196 16.85 -8.43 -14.94
C THR A 196 16.35 -9.41 -13.87
N ASP A 197 15.75 -10.52 -14.29
CA ASP A 197 15.33 -11.61 -13.39
C ASP A 197 16.47 -12.61 -13.09
N SER A 198 17.72 -12.22 -13.31
CA SER A 198 18.87 -13.09 -13.05
C SER A 198 19.08 -13.26 -11.56
N THR A 199 18.88 -14.49 -11.04
CA THR A 199 19.13 -14.80 -9.62
C THR A 199 20.55 -14.42 -9.18
N ALA A 200 21.55 -14.56 -10.07
CA ALA A 200 22.92 -14.15 -9.78
C ALA A 200 23.04 -12.63 -9.62
N GLY A 201 22.43 -11.86 -10.55
CA GLY A 201 22.39 -10.40 -10.46
C GLY A 201 21.68 -9.92 -9.19
N ILE A 202 20.54 -10.52 -8.87
CA ILE A 202 19.78 -10.25 -7.65
C ILE A 202 20.63 -10.51 -6.39
N CYS A 203 21.37 -11.63 -6.35
CA CYS A 203 22.28 -11.92 -5.22
C CYS A 203 23.39 -10.87 -5.08
N GLU A 204 23.95 -10.36 -6.19
CA GLU A 204 24.97 -9.32 -6.16
C GLU A 204 24.39 -7.96 -5.70
N LEU A 205 23.19 -7.60 -6.15
CA LEU A 205 22.49 -6.41 -5.67
C LEU A 205 22.18 -6.50 -4.17
N LEU A 206 21.72 -7.66 -3.67
CA LEU A 206 21.50 -7.88 -2.24
C LEU A 206 22.78 -7.69 -1.41
N LYS A 207 23.91 -8.27 -1.85
CA LYS A 207 25.21 -8.09 -1.19
C LYS A 207 25.67 -6.64 -1.22
N MET A 208 25.46 -5.95 -2.34
CA MET A 208 25.81 -4.53 -2.49
C MET A 208 25.02 -3.67 -1.48
N LEU A 209 23.69 -3.86 -1.41
CA LEU A 209 22.84 -3.13 -0.46
C LEU A 209 23.22 -3.44 1.00
N ASP A 210 23.43 -4.71 1.34
CA ASP A 210 23.88 -5.13 2.68
C ASP A 210 25.22 -4.48 3.07
N ALA A 211 26.18 -4.44 2.13
CA ALA A 211 27.47 -3.80 2.35
C ALA A 211 27.35 -2.29 2.56
N VAL A 212 26.48 -1.59 1.81
CA VAL A 212 26.22 -0.15 1.98
C VAL A 212 25.57 0.12 3.34
N ILE A 213 24.50 -0.62 3.67
CA ILE A 213 23.77 -0.46 4.93
C ILE A 213 24.70 -0.70 6.13
N SER A 214 25.44 -1.81 6.10
CA SER A 214 26.35 -2.19 7.19
C SER A 214 27.54 -1.23 7.33
N ARG A 215 28.11 -0.77 6.22
CA ARG A 215 29.29 0.12 6.25
C ARG A 215 29.00 1.49 6.86
N TYR A 216 27.78 2.00 6.69
CA TYR A 216 27.38 3.31 7.18
C TYR A 216 26.43 3.23 8.38
N ASP A 217 26.24 2.04 8.96
CA ASP A 217 25.32 1.77 10.06
C ASP A 217 23.92 2.38 9.82
N ILE A 218 23.41 2.26 8.59
CA ILE A 218 22.15 2.88 8.20
C ILE A 218 21.01 2.07 8.85
N PRO A 219 20.16 2.68 9.70
CA PRO A 219 19.00 1.99 10.24
C PRO A 219 17.93 1.93 9.15
N THR A 220 18.05 0.91 8.29
CA THR A 220 17.11 0.58 7.22
C THR A 220 17.29 -0.87 6.77
N GLN A 221 16.42 -1.32 5.88
CA GLN A 221 16.36 -2.65 5.30
C GLN A 221 16.49 -2.58 3.78
N ALA A 222 17.12 -3.60 3.21
CA ALA A 222 17.25 -3.79 1.77
C ALA A 222 16.10 -4.64 1.20
N CYS A 223 15.71 -4.36 -0.04
CA CYS A 223 14.82 -5.24 -0.77
C CYS A 223 15.15 -5.21 -2.27
N ILE A 224 15.17 -6.39 -2.90
CA ILE A 224 15.10 -6.50 -4.35
C ILE A 224 13.70 -7.00 -4.66
N LEU A 225 12.94 -6.23 -5.43
CA LEU A 225 11.54 -6.48 -5.73
C LEU A 225 11.42 -7.50 -6.87
N THR A 226 11.83 -8.74 -6.56
CA THR A 226 11.71 -9.89 -7.45
C THR A 226 10.61 -10.82 -6.97
N HIS A 227 10.25 -11.80 -7.79
CA HIS A 227 9.29 -12.84 -7.42
C HIS A 227 9.74 -13.58 -6.14
N VAL A 228 8.78 -13.94 -5.28
CA VAL A 228 9.02 -14.57 -3.97
C VAL A 228 9.88 -15.84 -4.07
N THR A 229 9.72 -16.63 -5.13
CA THR A 229 10.52 -17.85 -5.36
C THR A 229 11.99 -17.53 -5.65
N THR A 230 12.28 -16.42 -6.32
CA THR A 230 13.65 -15.94 -6.53
C THR A 230 14.26 -15.46 -5.23
N SER A 231 13.47 -14.85 -4.34
CA SER A 231 13.90 -14.49 -2.98
C SER A 231 14.26 -15.73 -2.16
N ILE A 232 13.43 -16.78 -2.20
CA ILE A 232 13.70 -18.07 -1.55
C ILE A 232 15.01 -18.67 -2.07
N GLU A 233 15.21 -18.69 -3.39
CA GLU A 233 16.44 -19.22 -4.00
C GLU A 233 17.67 -18.39 -3.62
N ALA A 234 17.56 -17.06 -3.58
CA ALA A 234 18.65 -16.18 -3.12
C ALA A 234 19.03 -16.48 -1.67
N ILE A 235 18.03 -16.70 -0.80
CA ILE A 235 18.22 -17.12 0.60
C ILE A 235 18.93 -18.48 0.67
N ASN A 236 18.53 -19.46 -0.13
CA ASN A 236 19.17 -20.78 -0.19
C ASN A 236 20.65 -20.70 -0.61
N ARG A 237 21.00 -19.68 -1.41
CA ARG A 237 22.39 -19.37 -1.81
C ARG A 237 23.15 -18.55 -0.76
N GLY A 238 22.53 -18.19 0.35
CA GLY A 238 23.12 -17.41 1.44
C GLY A 238 23.19 -15.90 1.18
N ALA A 239 22.35 -15.35 0.30
CA ALA A 239 22.27 -13.91 0.08
C ALA A 239 21.66 -13.19 1.31
N PRO A 240 22.14 -11.97 1.68
CA PRO A 240 21.71 -11.25 2.86
C PRO A 240 20.37 -10.51 2.66
N LEU A 241 19.29 -11.25 2.47
CA LEU A 241 17.96 -10.69 2.19
C LEU A 241 17.25 -10.22 3.47
N ASP A 242 16.88 -8.94 3.53
CA ASP A 242 16.14 -8.37 4.67
C ASP A 242 14.62 -8.54 4.51
N LEU A 243 14.04 -8.03 3.41
CA LEU A 243 12.60 -8.12 3.14
C LEU A 243 12.28 -9.01 1.93
N VAL A 244 11.24 -9.83 2.06
CA VAL A 244 10.73 -10.67 0.97
C VAL A 244 9.59 -9.92 0.27
N PHE A 245 9.82 -9.52 -0.97
CA PHE A 245 8.83 -8.84 -1.79
C PHE A 245 7.93 -9.81 -2.56
N GLN A 246 6.68 -9.40 -2.79
CA GLN A 246 5.80 -10.01 -3.79
C GLN A 246 4.63 -9.08 -4.16
N SER A 247 4.28 -8.98 -5.44
CA SER A 247 2.99 -8.43 -5.87
C SER A 247 1.87 -9.42 -5.58
N ILE A 248 0.77 -8.96 -4.98
CA ILE A 248 -0.38 -9.80 -4.59
C ILE A 248 -1.70 -9.19 -5.11
N ALA A 249 -2.73 -10.02 -5.18
CA ALA A 249 -4.07 -9.64 -5.59
C ALA A 249 -5.15 -10.25 -4.66
N GLY A 250 -6.37 -9.75 -4.80
CA GLY A 250 -7.52 -10.13 -3.96
C GLY A 250 -8.29 -11.38 -4.41
N THR A 251 -7.81 -12.12 -5.42
CA THR A 251 -8.44 -13.36 -5.89
C THR A 251 -7.38 -14.43 -6.13
N GLU A 252 -7.73 -15.69 -5.92
CA GLU A 252 -6.89 -16.88 -6.19
C GLU A 252 -6.42 -16.86 -7.64
N ALA A 253 -7.34 -16.62 -8.59
CA ALA A 253 -7.01 -16.60 -10.02
C ALA A 253 -6.04 -15.46 -10.39
N ALA A 254 -6.15 -14.28 -9.78
CA ALA A 254 -5.21 -13.19 -10.03
C ALA A 254 -3.83 -13.50 -9.42
N ASN A 255 -3.78 -14.03 -8.20
CA ASN A 255 -2.53 -14.48 -7.59
C ASN A 255 -1.85 -15.60 -8.41
N ALA A 256 -2.63 -16.55 -8.92
CA ALA A 256 -2.12 -17.61 -9.80
C ALA A 256 -1.53 -17.04 -11.11
N SER A 257 -2.11 -15.96 -11.65
CA SER A 257 -1.55 -15.26 -12.83
C SER A 257 -0.18 -14.61 -12.54
N PHE A 258 0.10 -14.27 -11.29
CA PHE A 258 1.40 -13.80 -10.82
C PHE A 258 2.36 -14.94 -10.47
N GLY A 259 1.94 -16.21 -10.59
CA GLY A 259 2.77 -17.37 -10.26
C GLY A 259 2.83 -17.71 -8.76
N ILE A 260 1.88 -17.21 -7.96
CA ILE A 260 1.86 -17.42 -6.51
C ILE A 260 0.55 -18.03 -6.00
N SER A 261 0.63 -18.59 -4.81
CA SER A 261 -0.50 -19.03 -3.98
C SER A 261 -0.25 -18.63 -2.53
N LEU A 262 -1.24 -18.76 -1.64
CA LEU A 262 -1.03 -18.58 -0.20
C LEU A 262 0.07 -19.52 0.34
N ALA A 263 0.19 -20.75 -0.19
CA ALA A 263 1.25 -21.66 0.20
C ALA A 263 2.64 -21.14 -0.19
N THR A 264 2.77 -20.60 -1.41
CA THR A 264 4.02 -19.98 -1.88
C THR A 264 4.42 -18.78 -1.03
N LEU A 265 3.44 -17.95 -0.63
CA LEU A 265 3.69 -16.82 0.26
C LEU A 265 4.12 -17.27 1.67
N GLN A 266 3.53 -18.35 2.18
CA GLN A 266 3.92 -18.93 3.48
C GLN A 266 5.37 -19.44 3.44
N GLU A 267 5.79 -20.11 2.36
CA GLU A 267 7.18 -20.55 2.17
C GLU A 267 8.14 -19.35 2.13
N GLY A 268 7.80 -18.30 1.38
CA GLY A 268 8.59 -17.07 1.32
C GLY A 268 8.71 -16.38 2.68
N TYR A 269 7.62 -16.33 3.44
CA TYR A 269 7.61 -15.77 4.79
C TYR A 269 8.52 -16.55 5.75
N GLU A 270 8.46 -17.88 5.73
CA GLU A 270 9.31 -18.75 6.55
C GLU A 270 10.79 -18.64 6.15
N ALA A 271 11.08 -18.58 4.85
CA ALA A 271 12.42 -18.36 4.34
C ALA A 271 12.99 -17.02 4.83
N GLY A 272 12.21 -15.93 4.76
CA GLY A 272 12.60 -14.63 5.29
C GLY A 272 12.85 -14.66 6.81
N LEU A 273 11.96 -15.30 7.58
CA LEU A 273 12.12 -15.45 9.04
C LEU A 273 13.41 -16.21 9.40
N SER A 274 13.80 -17.19 8.60
CA SER A 274 15.02 -17.98 8.81
C SER A 274 16.29 -17.14 8.87
N GLN A 275 16.29 -15.98 8.21
CA GLN A 275 17.44 -15.07 8.14
C GLN A 275 17.73 -14.37 9.46
N LYS A 276 16.71 -14.09 10.29
CA LYS A 276 16.83 -13.42 11.60
C LYS A 276 17.59 -12.09 11.56
N ARG A 277 17.28 -11.25 10.56
CA ARG A 277 18.01 -10.00 10.25
C ARG A 277 17.41 -8.72 10.84
N GLY A 278 16.18 -8.79 11.35
CA GLY A 278 15.52 -7.68 12.04
C GLY A 278 16.11 -7.47 13.44
N THR A 279 16.37 -6.21 13.79
CA THR A 279 16.99 -5.83 15.08
C THR A 279 15.98 -5.32 16.11
N LEU A 280 14.81 -4.87 15.66
CA LEU A 280 13.71 -4.36 16.50
C LEU A 280 12.44 -5.21 16.42
N GLY A 281 12.27 -5.98 15.36
CA GLY A 281 11.10 -6.82 15.12
C GLY A 281 11.29 -7.79 13.97
N ASP A 282 10.25 -8.56 13.67
CA ASP A 282 10.24 -9.65 12.69
C ASP A 282 9.25 -9.42 11.54
N ASN A 283 8.71 -8.20 11.39
CA ASN A 283 7.92 -7.85 10.22
C ASN A 283 8.85 -7.77 9.00
N LEU A 284 8.67 -8.64 8.00
CA LEU A 284 9.65 -8.76 6.90
C LEU A 284 9.06 -8.91 5.51
N MET A 285 7.74 -9.14 5.39
CA MET A 285 7.12 -9.18 4.07
C MET A 285 6.94 -7.76 3.54
N TYR A 286 7.14 -7.60 2.25
CA TYR A 286 6.81 -6.40 1.52
C TYR A 286 5.85 -6.76 0.38
N PHE A 287 4.62 -6.25 0.42
CA PHE A 287 3.64 -6.48 -0.64
C PHE A 287 3.32 -5.23 -1.44
N GLU A 288 3.13 -5.41 -2.74
CA GLU A 288 2.50 -4.42 -3.61
C GLU A 288 1.14 -4.90 -4.09
N THR A 289 0.17 -4.00 -4.09
CA THR A 289 -1.20 -4.17 -4.57
C THR A 289 -1.53 -3.10 -5.60
N GLY A 290 -2.74 -3.07 -6.12
CA GLY A 290 -3.12 -2.06 -7.08
C GLY A 290 -4.45 -2.37 -7.74
N GLN A 291 -5.32 -1.36 -7.75
CA GLN A 291 -6.59 -1.44 -8.46
C GLN A 291 -6.37 -1.71 -9.95
N GLY A 292 -7.17 -2.63 -10.48
CA GLY A 292 -7.09 -3.04 -11.88
C GLY A 292 -6.32 -4.35 -12.10
N SER A 293 -5.49 -4.77 -11.14
CA SER A 293 -4.74 -6.05 -11.22
C SER A 293 -5.63 -7.26 -11.53
N ALA A 294 -6.71 -7.45 -10.77
CA ALA A 294 -7.64 -8.55 -10.97
C ALA A 294 -8.41 -8.45 -12.31
N LEU A 295 -8.71 -7.23 -12.78
CA LEU A 295 -9.36 -7.02 -14.08
C LEU A 295 -8.39 -7.33 -15.23
N SER A 296 -7.16 -6.85 -15.13
CA SER A 296 -6.08 -7.12 -16.08
C SER A 296 -5.81 -8.61 -16.26
N ALA A 297 -5.83 -9.35 -15.15
CA ALA A 297 -5.70 -10.81 -15.15
C ALA A 297 -6.97 -11.57 -15.58
N ASN A 298 -8.05 -10.87 -15.94
CA ASN A 298 -9.38 -11.44 -16.21
C ASN A 298 -9.88 -12.36 -15.08
N ALA A 299 -9.59 -11.95 -13.84
CA ALA A 299 -9.73 -12.74 -12.62
C ALA A 299 -10.51 -11.98 -11.53
N HIS A 300 -11.35 -11.01 -11.92
CA HIS A 300 -12.13 -10.17 -11.00
C HIS A 300 -13.51 -10.77 -10.66
N HIS A 301 -13.98 -11.81 -11.37
CA HIS A 301 -15.23 -12.52 -11.06
C HIS A 301 -16.51 -11.63 -11.01
N GLY A 302 -16.52 -10.54 -11.79
CA GLY A 302 -17.60 -9.55 -11.77
C GLY A 302 -17.60 -8.64 -10.53
N VAL A 303 -16.57 -8.72 -9.70
CA VAL A 303 -16.35 -7.83 -8.56
C VAL A 303 -15.62 -6.57 -9.03
N ASP A 304 -15.95 -5.42 -8.44
CA ASP A 304 -15.33 -4.14 -8.75
C ASP A 304 -13.89 -4.02 -8.24
N GLN A 305 -13.15 -3.05 -8.77
CA GLN A 305 -11.74 -2.85 -8.47
C GLN A 305 -11.47 -2.58 -6.99
N GLN A 306 -12.30 -1.76 -6.30
CA GLN A 306 -12.07 -1.44 -4.88
C GLN A 306 -12.18 -2.68 -4.01
N THR A 307 -13.17 -3.51 -4.30
CA THR A 307 -13.46 -4.68 -3.49
C THR A 307 -12.39 -5.74 -3.71
N CYS A 308 -11.91 -5.93 -4.96
CA CYS A 308 -10.74 -6.77 -5.23
C CYS A 308 -9.49 -6.26 -4.51
N GLU A 309 -9.25 -4.96 -4.53
CA GLU A 309 -8.09 -4.35 -3.87
C GLU A 309 -8.14 -4.53 -2.34
N ALA A 310 -9.31 -4.28 -1.73
CA ALA A 310 -9.49 -4.51 -0.29
C ALA A 310 -9.18 -5.96 0.11
N ARG A 311 -9.54 -6.94 -0.74
CA ARG A 311 -9.29 -8.37 -0.51
C ARG A 311 -7.80 -8.71 -0.54
N ALA A 312 -6.99 -8.01 -1.34
CA ALA A 312 -5.53 -8.17 -1.34
C ALA A 312 -4.93 -7.86 0.05
N TYR A 313 -5.52 -6.93 0.80
CA TYR A 313 -5.06 -6.61 2.16
C TYR A 313 -5.29 -7.75 3.16
N ALA A 314 -6.30 -8.62 2.94
CA ALA A 314 -6.46 -9.83 3.75
C ALA A 314 -5.35 -10.85 3.50
N VAL A 315 -4.88 -10.96 2.25
CA VAL A 315 -3.69 -11.75 1.91
C VAL A 315 -2.47 -11.16 2.60
N ALA A 316 -2.25 -9.84 2.49
CA ALA A 316 -1.11 -9.17 3.11
C ALA A 316 -1.07 -9.38 4.63
N ARG A 317 -2.17 -9.12 5.36
CA ARG A 317 -2.19 -9.15 6.84
C ARG A 317 -1.79 -10.51 7.42
N ARG A 318 -1.98 -11.60 6.66
CA ARG A 318 -1.67 -12.98 7.09
C ARG A 318 -0.17 -13.23 7.30
N TYR A 319 0.71 -12.45 6.67
CA TYR A 319 2.16 -12.67 6.65
C TYR A 319 2.96 -11.56 7.34
N LYS A 320 2.34 -10.82 8.28
CA LYS A 320 2.99 -9.80 9.11
C LYS A 320 3.94 -8.86 8.33
N PRO A 321 3.47 -8.20 7.27
CA PRO A 321 4.33 -7.37 6.44
C PRO A 321 4.94 -6.22 7.24
N LEU A 322 6.14 -5.82 6.86
CA LEU A 322 6.67 -4.51 7.24
C LEU A 322 5.97 -3.42 6.44
N LEU A 323 5.76 -3.66 5.15
CA LEU A 323 5.28 -2.70 4.16
C LEU A 323 4.20 -3.33 3.29
N VAL A 324 3.14 -2.57 3.03
CA VAL A 324 2.17 -2.83 1.97
C VAL A 324 1.93 -1.50 1.26
N ASN A 325 2.06 -1.41 -0.06
CA ASN A 325 1.59 -0.25 -0.79
C ASN A 325 0.70 -0.65 -1.97
N THR A 326 -0.36 0.13 -2.15
CA THR A 326 -1.03 0.20 -3.46
C THR A 326 -0.10 0.93 -4.42
N VAL A 327 -0.14 0.56 -5.70
CA VAL A 327 0.51 1.29 -6.78
C VAL A 327 -0.56 1.97 -7.62
N VAL A 328 -1.02 3.14 -7.18
CA VAL A 328 -2.19 3.80 -7.76
C VAL A 328 -1.80 4.57 -9.02
N GLY A 329 -2.47 4.32 -10.15
CA GLY A 329 -2.20 5.02 -11.42
C GLY A 329 -1.10 4.40 -12.29
N PHE A 330 -0.46 3.31 -11.84
CA PHE A 330 0.65 2.65 -12.56
C PHE A 330 0.22 1.86 -13.79
N ILE A 331 -0.94 1.19 -13.76
CA ILE A 331 -1.33 0.27 -14.84
C ILE A 331 -1.74 1.04 -16.10
N GLY A 332 -2.58 2.07 -15.96
CA GLY A 332 -3.03 2.88 -17.08
C GLY A 332 -4.44 3.46 -16.95
N PRO A 333 -4.84 4.34 -17.88
CA PRO A 333 -6.14 5.00 -17.92
C PRO A 333 -7.32 4.06 -18.11
N GLU A 334 -7.09 2.83 -18.59
CA GLU A 334 -8.11 1.80 -18.72
C GLU A 334 -8.71 1.41 -17.36
N TYR A 335 -7.94 1.59 -16.28
CA TYR A 335 -8.31 1.23 -14.91
C TYR A 335 -8.67 2.46 -14.07
N LEU A 336 -7.84 3.51 -14.18
CA LEU A 336 -8.03 4.82 -13.55
C LEU A 336 -7.68 5.93 -14.54
N TYR A 337 -8.69 6.54 -15.16
CA TYR A 337 -8.53 7.41 -16.33
C TYR A 337 -7.79 8.73 -16.06
N ASN A 338 -8.09 9.38 -14.94
CA ASN A 338 -7.63 10.74 -14.64
C ASN A 338 -7.25 10.96 -13.18
N GLY A 339 -6.63 12.11 -12.89
CA GLY A 339 -6.17 12.50 -11.56
C GLY A 339 -7.24 12.36 -10.47
N LYS A 340 -8.50 12.72 -10.77
CA LYS A 340 -9.62 12.54 -9.82
C LYS A 340 -9.87 11.08 -9.45
N GLN A 341 -9.79 10.16 -10.41
CA GLN A 341 -9.95 8.73 -10.16
C GLN A 341 -8.76 8.18 -9.36
N ILE A 342 -7.54 8.60 -9.71
CA ILE A 342 -6.30 8.21 -9.01
C ILE A 342 -6.32 8.69 -7.56
N ILE A 343 -6.61 9.97 -7.32
CA ILE A 343 -6.72 10.56 -5.97
C ILE A 343 -7.75 9.80 -5.14
N ARG A 344 -8.93 9.52 -5.72
CA ARG A 344 -9.98 8.79 -5.02
C ARG A 344 -9.57 7.35 -4.69
N ALA A 345 -8.94 6.65 -5.62
CA ALA A 345 -8.45 5.29 -5.43
C ALA A 345 -7.39 5.21 -4.32
N GLY A 346 -6.36 6.07 -4.36
CA GLY A 346 -5.31 6.09 -3.34
C GLY A 346 -5.84 6.34 -1.93
N LEU A 347 -6.85 7.20 -1.79
CA LEU A 347 -7.51 7.43 -0.50
C LEU A 347 -8.36 6.25 -0.02
N GLU A 348 -9.10 5.59 -0.90
CA GLU A 348 -9.87 4.40 -0.53
C GLU A 348 -8.94 3.25 -0.16
N ASP A 349 -7.86 3.06 -0.90
CA ASP A 349 -6.85 2.02 -0.66
C ASP A 349 -6.15 2.22 0.68
N HIS A 350 -5.68 3.44 0.95
CA HIS A 350 -5.08 3.78 2.23
C HIS A 350 -6.05 3.57 3.40
N PHE A 351 -7.29 4.05 3.27
CA PHE A 351 -8.34 3.84 4.27
C PHE A 351 -8.61 2.34 4.52
N CYS A 352 -8.79 1.57 3.44
CA CYS A 352 -9.14 0.16 3.54
C CYS A 352 -7.98 -0.65 4.17
N GLY A 353 -6.75 -0.40 3.70
CA GLY A 353 -5.57 -1.07 4.23
C GLY A 353 -5.37 -0.78 5.72
N LYS A 354 -5.46 0.50 6.13
CA LYS A 354 -5.37 0.89 7.54
C LYS A 354 -6.43 0.19 8.39
N LEU A 355 -7.70 0.25 7.99
CA LEU A 355 -8.80 -0.32 8.77
C LEU A 355 -8.72 -1.85 8.89
N LEU A 356 -8.12 -2.52 7.91
CA LEU A 356 -7.82 -3.96 7.93
C LEU A 356 -6.51 -4.32 8.66
N GLY A 357 -5.80 -3.31 9.19
CA GLY A 357 -4.62 -3.49 10.04
C GLY A 357 -3.32 -3.71 9.29
N VAL A 358 -3.20 -3.31 8.01
CA VAL A 358 -1.94 -3.40 7.25
C VAL A 358 -1.15 -2.08 7.28
N PRO A 359 0.21 -2.12 7.25
CA PRO A 359 1.08 -0.95 7.30
C PRO A 359 1.07 -0.20 5.96
N MET A 360 -0.05 0.44 5.66
CA MET A 360 -0.40 0.91 4.32
C MET A 360 0.36 2.17 3.90
N GLY A 361 1.15 2.04 2.84
CA GLY A 361 1.73 3.11 2.04
C GLY A 361 1.05 3.23 0.67
N CYS A 362 1.60 4.09 -0.19
CA CYS A 362 1.07 4.34 -1.53
C CYS A 362 2.21 4.76 -2.44
N ASP A 363 2.36 4.09 -3.59
CA ASP A 363 3.07 4.65 -4.73
C ASP A 363 2.13 5.66 -5.38
N ILE A 364 2.45 6.95 -5.24
CA ILE A 364 1.60 8.05 -5.69
C ILE A 364 2.05 8.39 -7.09
N CYS A 365 1.43 7.74 -8.07
CA CYS A 365 1.99 7.71 -9.39
C CYS A 365 0.97 7.82 -10.51
N TYR A 366 1.48 8.06 -11.71
CA TYR A 366 0.68 8.06 -12.93
C TYR A 366 1.56 7.67 -14.12
N THR A 367 0.90 7.31 -15.22
CA THR A 367 1.56 7.07 -16.50
C THR A 367 1.26 8.20 -17.48
N ASN A 368 2.19 8.49 -18.38
CA ASN A 368 2.10 9.59 -19.34
C ASN A 368 0.88 9.58 -20.28
N HIS A 369 0.12 8.49 -20.33
CA HIS A 369 -1.07 8.35 -21.17
C HIS A 369 -2.39 8.42 -20.37
N ALA A 370 -2.32 8.59 -19.06
CA ALA A 370 -3.47 8.97 -18.23
C ALA A 370 -3.73 10.49 -18.32
N GLU A 371 -4.97 10.91 -18.11
CA GLU A 371 -5.33 12.32 -17.97
C GLU A 371 -5.01 12.78 -16.54
N ALA A 372 -3.72 12.78 -16.21
CA ALA A 372 -3.19 13.16 -14.90
C ALA A 372 -1.79 13.78 -15.06
N ASP A 373 -1.40 14.59 -14.09
CA ASP A 373 -0.06 15.17 -14.02
C ASP A 373 0.48 15.22 -12.57
N GLN A 374 1.62 15.87 -12.40
CA GLN A 374 2.27 15.97 -11.09
C GLN A 374 1.46 16.82 -10.09
N ASP A 375 0.63 17.76 -10.53
CA ASP A 375 -0.21 18.54 -9.61
C ASP A 375 -1.25 17.63 -8.93
N ASP A 376 -1.80 16.66 -9.67
CA ASP A 376 -2.67 15.63 -9.10
C ASP A 376 -1.95 14.77 -8.05
N MET A 377 -0.67 14.43 -8.30
CA MET A 377 0.15 13.65 -7.37
C MET A 377 0.45 14.44 -6.09
N ASP A 378 0.74 15.74 -6.21
CA ASP A 378 0.98 16.63 -5.06
C ASP A 378 -0.28 16.78 -4.20
N MET A 379 -1.46 16.84 -4.83
CA MET A 379 -2.74 16.78 -4.12
C MET A 379 -2.88 15.47 -3.35
N LEU A 380 -2.67 14.32 -4.01
CA LEU A 380 -2.79 13.01 -3.38
C LEU A 380 -1.79 12.85 -2.22
N LEU A 381 -0.53 13.26 -2.41
CA LEU A 381 0.51 13.27 -1.38
C LEU A 381 0.09 14.04 -0.15
N THR A 382 -0.42 15.26 -0.32
CA THR A 382 -0.85 16.09 0.79
C THR A 382 -2.01 15.43 1.54
N LEU A 383 -3.00 14.91 0.80
CA LEU A 383 -4.17 14.26 1.39
C LEU A 383 -3.78 12.99 2.17
N LEU A 384 -2.90 12.15 1.62
CA LEU A 384 -2.40 10.95 2.29
C LEU A 384 -1.51 11.28 3.50
N GLY A 385 -0.69 12.32 3.41
CA GLY A 385 0.07 12.86 4.53
C GLY A 385 -0.85 13.25 5.69
N THR A 386 -1.95 13.97 5.41
CA THR A 386 -2.95 14.32 6.45
C THR A 386 -3.70 13.10 7.00
N ALA A 387 -3.92 12.07 6.17
CA ALA A 387 -4.54 10.81 6.57
C ALA A 387 -3.60 9.92 7.40
N GLY A 388 -2.32 10.28 7.56
CA GLY A 388 -1.36 9.52 8.36
C GLY A 388 -0.80 8.29 7.65
N ILE A 389 -0.53 8.40 6.34
CA ILE A 389 0.15 7.38 5.54
C ILE A 389 1.45 6.89 6.18
N ASN A 390 1.72 5.57 6.08
CA ASN A 390 2.94 5.00 6.67
C ASN A 390 4.19 5.40 5.88
N PHE A 391 4.13 5.27 4.55
CA PHE A 391 5.23 5.60 3.67
C PHE A 391 4.78 5.91 2.23
N ILE A 392 5.64 6.63 1.52
CA ILE A 392 5.54 6.91 0.08
C ILE A 392 6.83 6.47 -0.63
N MET A 393 6.84 6.59 -1.95
CA MET A 393 8.03 6.35 -2.77
C MET A 393 8.90 7.60 -2.85
N GLY A 394 10.18 7.42 -3.14
CA GLY A 394 11.14 8.49 -3.36
C GLY A 394 12.12 8.06 -4.43
N ILE A 395 12.12 8.79 -5.54
CA ILE A 395 13.07 8.61 -6.65
C ILE A 395 13.71 9.93 -7.08
N PRO A 396 14.79 9.91 -7.87
CA PRO A 396 15.37 11.12 -8.45
C PRO A 396 14.39 11.78 -9.43
N GLY A 397 13.98 13.02 -9.13
CA GLY A 397 13.24 13.86 -10.09
C GLY A 397 11.83 13.39 -10.48
N SER A 398 11.20 12.51 -9.68
CA SER A 398 9.86 11.97 -9.94
C SER A 398 9.73 11.10 -11.19
N ASP A 399 10.83 10.76 -11.87
CA ASP A 399 10.83 10.02 -13.14
C ASP A 399 11.56 8.68 -13.03
N ASP A 400 10.81 7.58 -13.09
CA ASP A 400 11.43 6.25 -13.14
C ASP A 400 11.69 5.85 -14.59
N VAL A 401 12.90 6.14 -15.06
CA VAL A 401 13.33 5.88 -16.43
C VAL A 401 13.36 4.40 -16.82
N MET A 402 13.29 3.48 -15.85
CA MET A 402 13.27 2.04 -16.11
C MET A 402 11.83 1.55 -16.27
N LEU A 403 10.93 1.99 -15.39
CA LEU A 403 9.53 1.60 -15.37
C LEU A 403 8.61 2.50 -16.20
N ASN A 404 9.13 3.62 -16.72
CA ASN A 404 8.44 4.58 -17.59
C ASN A 404 7.16 5.18 -16.99
N TYR A 405 7.22 5.58 -15.72
CA TYR A 405 6.13 6.23 -15.01
C TYR A 405 6.64 7.33 -14.08
N GLN A 406 5.75 8.19 -13.62
CA GLN A 406 6.07 9.28 -12.71
C GLN A 406 5.52 8.99 -11.32
N THR A 407 6.31 9.25 -10.27
CA THR A 407 5.95 9.08 -8.85
C THR A 407 6.52 10.22 -8.00
N THR A 408 6.44 10.14 -6.67
CA THR A 408 7.02 11.11 -5.76
C THR A 408 8.55 11.07 -5.75
N SER A 409 9.15 12.26 -5.74
CA SER A 409 10.59 12.46 -5.64
C SER A 409 11.10 12.49 -4.21
N PHE A 410 12.44 12.51 -4.08
CA PHE A 410 13.11 12.83 -2.81
C PHE A 410 12.71 14.19 -2.22
N HIS A 411 12.37 15.17 -3.07
CA HIS A 411 12.00 16.51 -2.62
C HIS A 411 10.56 16.55 -2.08
N ASP A 412 9.68 15.74 -2.65
CA ASP A 412 8.27 15.67 -2.24
C ASP A 412 8.14 15.12 -0.82
N ALA A 413 9.01 14.18 -0.46
CA ALA A 413 9.17 13.71 0.91
C ALA A 413 9.54 14.84 1.89
N LEU A 414 10.45 15.74 1.50
CA LEU A 414 10.80 16.90 2.31
C LEU A 414 9.66 17.90 2.41
N TYR A 415 8.97 18.16 1.29
CA TYR A 415 7.80 19.03 1.22
C TYR A 415 6.75 18.59 2.26
N VAL A 416 6.30 17.34 2.18
CA VAL A 416 5.20 16.87 3.03
C VAL A 416 5.62 16.79 4.50
N ARG A 417 6.88 16.38 4.78
CA ARG A 417 7.45 16.39 6.14
C ARG A 417 7.49 17.79 6.74
N GLN A 418 7.92 18.78 5.97
CA GLN A 418 7.98 20.16 6.45
C GLN A 418 6.59 20.78 6.62
N VAL A 419 5.70 20.65 5.64
CA VAL A 419 4.36 21.26 5.66
C VAL A 419 3.51 20.68 6.78
N LEU A 420 3.57 19.36 7.00
CA LEU A 420 2.76 18.66 7.99
C LEU A 420 3.49 18.40 9.32
N GLY A 421 4.75 18.80 9.44
CA GLY A 421 5.57 18.56 10.64
C GLY A 421 5.89 17.09 10.89
N LEU A 422 5.86 16.25 9.85
CA LEU A 422 6.16 14.82 9.93
C LEU A 422 7.66 14.58 9.99
N ARG A 423 8.07 13.51 10.68
CA ARG A 423 9.46 13.08 10.82
C ARG A 423 9.70 11.72 10.14
N PRO A 424 10.94 11.35 9.76
CA PRO A 424 11.30 9.98 9.40
C PRO A 424 11.05 8.99 10.55
N ALA A 425 11.32 7.70 10.36
CA ALA A 425 11.38 6.74 11.46
C ALA A 425 12.39 7.19 12.54
N PRO A 426 12.12 6.98 13.85
CA PRO A 426 12.96 7.52 14.93
C PRO A 426 14.43 7.15 14.79
N GLU A 427 14.71 5.89 14.47
CA GLU A 427 16.06 5.36 14.37
C GLU A 427 16.82 6.03 13.20
N PHE A 428 16.13 6.27 12.09
CA PHE A 428 16.68 6.94 10.92
C PHE A 428 16.84 8.44 11.12
N GLU A 429 15.92 9.10 11.82
CA GLU A 429 16.05 10.49 12.21
C GLU A 429 17.32 10.74 13.05
N GLU A 430 17.59 9.86 14.02
CA GLU A 430 18.82 9.93 14.84
C GLU A 430 20.08 9.74 13.97
N TRP A 431 20.05 8.78 13.04
CA TRP A 431 21.15 8.55 12.10
C TRP A 431 21.38 9.75 11.17
N LEU A 432 20.33 10.35 10.60
CA LEU A 432 20.43 11.55 9.76
C LEU A 432 21.06 12.72 10.52
N ALA A 433 20.69 12.92 11.78
CA ALA A 433 21.23 13.99 12.62
C ALA A 433 22.71 13.76 12.96
N LYS A 434 23.10 12.51 13.24
CA LYS A 434 24.48 12.07 13.49
C LYS A 434 25.35 12.25 12.24
N MET A 435 24.83 11.89 11.08
CA MET A 435 25.51 12.04 9.78
C MET A 435 25.51 13.48 9.26
N GLN A 436 24.85 14.41 9.96
CA GLN A 436 24.71 15.81 9.56
C GLN A 436 24.01 16.00 8.19
N ILE A 437 23.12 15.06 7.85
CA ILE A 437 22.39 15.06 6.58
C ILE A 437 21.12 15.92 6.67
N LEU A 438 20.31 15.66 7.69
CA LEU A 438 19.04 16.34 7.88
C LEU A 438 18.79 16.52 9.37
N ARG A 439 18.32 17.70 9.75
CA ARG A 439 17.80 17.99 11.10
C ARG A 439 16.45 18.69 10.98
N GLN A 440 15.60 18.49 11.98
CA GLN A 440 14.28 19.10 12.04
C GLN A 440 14.08 19.83 13.37
N ASP A 441 13.85 21.14 13.30
CA ASP A 441 13.53 22.00 14.44
C ASP A 441 12.10 22.52 14.30
N GLY A 442 11.19 22.08 15.18
CA GLY A 442 9.75 22.17 14.97
C GLY A 442 9.35 21.51 13.64
N ASN A 443 8.76 22.30 12.73
CA ASN A 443 8.39 21.86 11.38
C ASN A 443 9.46 22.19 10.33
N ARG A 444 10.52 22.94 10.67
CA ARG A 444 11.51 23.40 9.69
C ARG A 444 12.59 22.34 9.48
N LEU A 445 12.73 21.89 8.23
CA LEU A 445 13.80 21.00 7.82
C LEU A 445 15.08 21.79 7.49
N GLN A 446 16.22 21.24 7.87
CA GLN A 446 17.55 21.80 7.59
C GLN A 446 18.43 20.70 7.03
N LEU A 447 18.71 20.77 5.74
CA LEU A 447 19.67 19.89 5.06
C LEU A 447 21.10 20.29 5.40
N GLY A 448 21.99 19.31 5.41
CA GLY A 448 23.44 19.51 5.49
C GLY A 448 23.93 20.35 4.31
N ARG A 449 24.85 21.28 4.57
CA ARG A 449 25.43 22.16 3.54
C ARG A 449 26.59 21.53 2.78
N GLU A 450 27.19 20.50 3.37
CA GLU A 450 28.32 19.79 2.82
C GLU A 450 28.02 18.30 2.81
N LEU A 451 28.69 17.57 1.91
CA LEU A 451 28.66 16.12 1.92
C LEU A 451 29.22 15.62 3.27
N PRO A 452 28.50 14.73 3.98
CA PRO A 452 28.98 14.10 5.20
C PRO A 452 30.38 13.51 5.03
N GLU A 453 31.24 13.70 6.04
CA GLU A 453 32.65 13.27 5.99
C GLU A 453 32.80 11.78 5.64
N ALA A 454 31.87 10.95 6.15
CA ALA A 454 31.83 9.52 5.88
C ALA A 454 31.68 9.19 4.39
N PHE A 455 30.84 9.93 3.67
CA PHE A 455 30.64 9.76 2.22
C PHE A 455 31.75 10.40 1.40
N ARG A 456 32.26 11.56 1.85
CA ARG A 456 33.39 12.27 1.19
C ARG A 456 34.62 11.38 1.06
N ARG A 457 35.01 10.71 2.16
CA ARG A 457 36.14 9.77 2.16
C ARG A 457 35.94 8.56 1.25
N ALA A 458 34.70 8.19 0.96
CA ALA A 458 34.41 7.09 0.05
C ALA A 458 34.56 7.53 -1.41
N LEU A 459 34.04 8.72 -1.76
CA LEU A 459 34.21 9.29 -3.11
C LEU A 459 35.67 9.61 -3.41
N GLU A 460 36.44 10.12 -2.44
CA GLU A 460 37.88 10.40 -2.59
C GLU A 460 38.72 9.14 -2.83
N LYS A 461 38.25 7.95 -2.43
CA LYS A 461 38.93 6.68 -2.70
C LYS A 461 38.59 6.09 -4.07
N MET A 462 37.58 6.64 -4.74
CA MET A 462 37.13 6.21 -6.07
C MET A 462 37.66 7.12 -7.20
N ALA A 463 38.08 8.34 -6.85
CA ALA A 463 38.84 9.26 -7.72
C ALA A 463 40.33 8.93 -7.68
#